data_AF-A0A4P6ZFG5-F1
#
_entry.id   AF-A0A4P6ZFG5-F1
#
_cell.length_a   1.000
_cell.length_b   1.000
_cell.length_c   1.000
_cell.angle_alpha   90.00
_cell.angle_beta   90.00
_cell.angle_gamma   90.00
#
_symmetry.space_group_name_H-M   'P 1'
#
loop_
_entity.id
_entity.type
_entity.pdbx_description
1 polymer ?
#
loop_
_entity_poly.entity_id
_entity_poly.type
_entity_poly.pdbx_seq_one_letter_code
_entity_poly.pdbx_strand_id
1 'polypeptide(L)'
;MWLYDTLHKYLPFIVGTLTRSPAYLKNRMNSKVVAKPGTLSFEGGVFNPGALLVDDCHVLLLAKSQVLPFFKAVGKKRELYLKGSPVAFLVDTSSLQTIKSWTIPKMVGFPQEEEYAIEDLRLFKWGDHKMINHTIITKQRVQGYLSIKSTSSALSELDDRDQTLKFCALPKIDFERQEFEKNWVYAEKEEQLLLWYSVNPYRVLALQDEENFNFKTRIHQQLSGKITDPGGFGTMVSFSTNPIDFDEKHWLVIIHQFKKKITGRWYVHWAVLIDKATVLPVQITSKPIFTGAGARGRVPGCRYISSVVKVRDELLFFAGEGDVYVTVTKKKIIEIESLFTPI
;
A
#
# COMPACT_ATOMS: atom_id res chain seq x y z
N MET A 1 -33.54 -11.15 -6.05
CA MET A 1 -32.30 -10.48 -6.51
C MET A 1 -32.14 -9.09 -5.87
N TRP A 2 -33.11 -8.17 -5.99
CA TRP A 2 -33.04 -6.81 -5.42
C TRP A 2 -32.84 -6.71 -3.89
N LEU A 3 -33.49 -7.58 -3.10
CA LEU A 3 -33.36 -7.58 -1.63
C LEU A 3 -31.96 -8.05 -1.17
N TYR A 4 -31.38 -9.03 -1.89
CA TYR A 4 -30.06 -9.60 -1.59
C TYR A 4 -28.94 -8.59 -1.92
N ASP A 5 -29.03 -7.91 -3.07
CA ASP A 5 -28.08 -6.85 -3.44
C ASP A 5 -28.19 -5.64 -2.51
N THR A 6 -29.40 -5.29 -2.08
CA THR A 6 -29.64 -4.22 -1.11
C THR A 6 -29.06 -4.59 0.26
N LEU A 7 -29.27 -5.83 0.73
CA LEU A 7 -28.65 -6.34 1.95
C LEU A 7 -27.12 -6.34 1.85
N HIS A 8 -26.52 -6.89 0.79
CA HIS A 8 -25.05 -6.85 0.63
C HIS A 8 -24.49 -5.43 0.56
N LYS A 9 -25.24 -4.47 0.00
CA LYS A 9 -24.81 -3.07 -0.10
C LYS A 9 -24.87 -2.31 1.23
N TYR A 10 -25.91 -2.54 2.03
CA TYR A 10 -26.16 -1.75 3.26
C TYR A 10 -25.82 -2.50 4.55
N LEU A 11 -25.75 -3.82 4.55
CA LEU A 11 -25.44 -4.62 5.74
C LEU A 11 -24.03 -4.33 6.29
N PRO A 12 -22.95 -4.25 5.48
CA PRO A 12 -21.65 -3.84 6.00
C PRO A 12 -21.67 -2.45 6.64
N PHE A 13 -22.52 -1.56 6.14
CA PHE A 13 -22.71 -0.21 6.67
C PHE A 13 -23.48 -0.20 8.00
N ILE A 14 -24.61 -0.89 8.07
CA ILE A 14 -25.45 -0.97 9.27
C ILE A 14 -24.67 -1.68 10.38
N VAL A 15 -24.14 -2.87 10.08
CA VAL A 15 -23.31 -3.63 11.02
C VAL A 15 -22.09 -2.82 11.39
N GLY A 16 -21.41 -2.20 10.43
CA GLY A 16 -20.24 -1.36 10.69
C GLY A 16 -20.48 -0.17 11.60
N THR A 17 -21.64 0.47 11.48
CA THR A 17 -22.02 1.62 12.29
C THR A 17 -22.43 1.19 13.70
N LEU A 18 -23.20 0.11 13.83
CA LEU A 18 -23.62 -0.46 15.11
C LEU A 18 -22.47 -1.15 15.86
N THR A 19 -21.46 -1.64 15.16
CA THR A 19 -20.30 -2.32 15.74
C THR A 19 -19.07 -1.42 15.86
N ARG A 20 -19.24 -0.09 15.79
CA ARG A 20 -18.16 0.87 16.09
C ARG A 20 -17.71 0.69 17.53
N SER A 21 -16.71 -0.16 17.69
CA SER A 21 -16.16 -0.53 18.98
C SER A 21 -15.31 0.61 19.56
N PRO A 22 -14.95 0.56 20.85
CA PRO A 22 -13.98 1.48 21.46
C PRO A 22 -12.67 1.61 20.65
N ALA A 23 -12.31 0.60 19.85
CA ALA A 23 -11.18 0.65 18.94
C ALA A 23 -11.33 1.73 17.84
N TYR A 24 -12.55 2.04 17.39
CA TYR A 24 -12.82 3.14 16.45
C TYR A 24 -12.49 4.50 17.06
N LEU A 25 -12.94 4.75 18.30
CA LEU A 25 -12.63 5.99 19.01
C LEU A 25 -11.12 6.10 19.27
N LYS A 26 -10.50 5.03 19.77
CA LYS A 26 -9.05 4.96 19.97
C LYS A 26 -8.28 5.24 18.68
N ASN A 27 -8.70 4.64 17.57
CA ASN A 27 -8.08 4.91 16.27
C ASN A 27 -8.21 6.39 15.88
N ARG A 28 -9.40 6.98 16.01
CA ARG A 28 -9.61 8.39 15.65
C ARG A 28 -8.82 9.37 16.49
N MET A 29 -8.60 9.08 17.77
CA MET A 29 -7.78 9.93 18.64
C MET A 29 -6.29 9.82 18.30
N ASN A 30 -5.84 8.64 17.86
CA ASN A 30 -4.42 8.37 17.62
C ASN A 30 -4.00 8.54 16.16
N SER A 31 -4.92 8.87 15.26
CA SER A 31 -4.65 9.05 13.83
C SER A 31 -5.15 10.39 13.33
N LYS A 32 -4.33 11.07 12.53
CA LYS A 32 -4.71 12.31 11.84
C LYS A 32 -5.12 12.01 10.39
N VAL A 33 -6.10 12.75 9.90
CA VAL A 33 -6.55 12.66 8.50
C VAL A 33 -5.72 13.62 7.67
N VAL A 34 -5.07 13.09 6.63
CA VAL A 34 -4.32 13.89 5.64
C VAL A 34 -5.22 14.21 4.45
N ALA A 35 -6.01 13.23 3.99
CA ALA A 35 -6.96 13.40 2.89
C ALA A 35 -8.27 12.66 3.16
N LYS A 36 -9.37 13.18 2.60
CA LYS A 36 -10.73 12.66 2.76
C LYS A 36 -11.49 12.77 1.43
N PRO A 37 -12.68 12.18 1.29
CA PRO A 37 -13.56 12.45 0.15
C PRO A 37 -13.71 13.97 -0.10
N GLY A 38 -13.56 14.37 -1.36
CA GLY A 38 -13.62 15.76 -1.81
C GLY A 38 -12.26 16.49 -1.83
N THR A 39 -11.18 15.89 -1.30
CA THR A 39 -9.83 16.45 -1.44
C THR A 39 -9.49 16.62 -2.92
N LEU A 40 -9.17 17.85 -3.33
CA LEU A 40 -8.91 18.24 -4.74
C LEU A 40 -10.03 17.79 -5.70
N SER A 41 -11.29 17.89 -5.26
CA SER A 41 -12.49 17.54 -6.03
C SER A 41 -12.68 16.04 -6.33
N PHE A 42 -11.89 15.16 -5.69
CA PHE A 42 -12.06 13.71 -5.79
C PHE A 42 -13.07 13.21 -4.75
N GLU A 43 -14.35 13.22 -5.11
CA GLU A 43 -15.46 12.74 -4.27
C GLU A 43 -15.37 11.24 -3.90
N GLY A 44 -14.64 10.46 -4.70
CA GLY A 44 -14.31 9.07 -4.38
C GLY A 44 -13.25 8.93 -3.30
N GLY A 45 -12.54 9.99 -2.99
CA GLY A 45 -11.48 10.01 -1.98
C GLY A 45 -10.09 9.82 -2.57
N VAL A 46 -9.13 9.87 -1.67
CA VAL A 46 -7.70 9.69 -1.91
C VAL A 46 -7.20 8.71 -0.87
N PHE A 47 -6.46 7.67 -1.26
CA PHE A 47 -6.10 6.56 -0.35
C PHE A 47 -4.85 5.81 -0.82
N ASN A 48 -4.38 4.90 0.06
CA ASN A 48 -3.19 4.05 -0.11
C ASN A 48 -1.94 4.85 -0.55
N PRO A 49 -1.46 5.81 0.25
CA PRO A 49 -0.28 6.59 -0.10
C PRO A 49 1.03 5.79 -0.02
N GLY A 50 1.91 6.03 -0.97
CA GLY A 50 3.35 5.88 -0.81
C GLY A 50 3.90 7.07 -0.04
N ALA A 51 5.03 6.89 0.64
CA ALA A 51 5.67 7.96 1.40
C ALA A 51 7.18 7.94 1.16
N LEU A 52 7.76 9.14 1.08
CA LEU A 52 9.20 9.34 1.02
C LEU A 52 9.58 10.51 1.94
N LEU A 53 10.57 10.30 2.80
CA LEU A 53 11.16 11.38 3.58
C LEU A 53 11.99 12.26 2.64
N VAL A 54 11.61 13.54 2.52
CA VAL A 54 12.32 14.52 1.69
C VAL A 54 13.48 15.12 2.47
N ASP A 55 13.19 15.47 3.72
CA ASP A 55 14.12 15.95 4.74
C ASP A 55 13.54 15.62 6.13
N ASP A 56 14.23 15.98 7.22
CA ASP A 56 13.79 15.67 8.59
C ASP A 56 12.43 16.27 8.98
N CYS A 57 11.99 17.30 8.26
CA CYS A 57 10.77 18.06 8.54
C CYS A 57 9.63 17.69 7.59
N HIS A 58 9.91 17.06 6.44
CA HIS A 58 8.92 16.90 5.38
C HIS A 58 8.86 15.48 4.81
N VAL A 59 7.62 15.00 4.66
CA VAL A 59 7.30 13.75 3.97
C VAL A 59 6.49 14.07 2.72
N LEU A 60 6.97 13.57 1.57
CA LEU A 60 6.20 13.52 0.34
C LEU A 60 5.33 12.27 0.36
N LEU A 61 4.03 12.45 0.17
CA LEU A 61 3.09 11.37 -0.06
C LEU A 61 2.62 11.37 -1.50
N LEU A 62 2.40 10.20 -2.07
CA LEU A 62 1.72 10.04 -3.36
C LEU A 62 0.64 8.98 -3.24
N ALA A 63 -0.60 9.35 -3.51
CA ALA A 63 -1.77 8.49 -3.32
C ALA A 63 -2.62 8.42 -4.58
N LYS A 64 -3.37 7.33 -4.73
CA LYS A 64 -4.38 7.23 -5.78
C LYS A 64 -5.61 8.03 -5.35
N SER A 65 -6.19 8.78 -6.29
CA SER A 65 -7.52 9.37 -6.12
C SER A 65 -8.57 8.70 -7.01
N GLN A 66 -9.83 8.87 -6.63
CA GLN A 66 -10.98 8.39 -7.38
C GLN A 66 -12.06 9.46 -7.51
N VAL A 67 -12.67 9.53 -8.70
CA VAL A 67 -13.80 10.44 -8.95
C VAL A 67 -15.04 10.00 -8.16
N LEU A 68 -15.25 8.69 -8.03
CA LEU A 68 -16.44 8.14 -7.38
C LEU A 68 -16.05 6.99 -6.44
N PRO A 69 -16.62 6.91 -5.22
CA PRO A 69 -16.25 5.84 -4.30
C PRO A 69 -16.87 4.52 -4.75
N PHE A 70 -16.21 3.40 -4.44
CA PHE A 70 -16.56 2.06 -4.96
C PHE A 70 -18.05 1.70 -4.78
N PHE A 71 -18.66 2.04 -3.63
CA PHE A 71 -20.05 1.70 -3.32
C PHE A 71 -21.08 2.48 -4.15
N LYS A 72 -20.69 3.57 -4.80
CA LYS A 72 -21.50 4.30 -5.79
C LYS A 72 -21.20 3.84 -7.23
N ALA A 73 -20.08 3.19 -7.46
CA ALA A 73 -19.61 2.75 -8.75
C ALA A 73 -20.13 1.35 -9.12
N VAL A 74 -21.44 1.23 -9.25
CA VAL A 74 -22.14 -0.04 -9.53
C VAL A 74 -22.65 -0.08 -10.98
N GLY A 75 -22.66 -1.26 -11.60
CA GLY A 75 -23.14 -1.45 -12.97
C GLY A 75 -22.34 -0.61 -13.96
N LYS A 76 -23.02 0.18 -14.79
CA LYS A 76 -22.38 1.08 -15.77
C LYS A 76 -21.45 2.13 -15.13
N LYS A 77 -21.64 2.47 -13.85
CA LYS A 77 -20.79 3.45 -13.13
C LYS A 77 -19.46 2.87 -12.64
N ARG A 78 -19.20 1.57 -12.82
CA ARG A 78 -17.96 0.91 -12.38
C ARG A 78 -16.71 1.51 -13.03
N GLU A 79 -16.83 2.03 -14.25
CA GLU A 79 -15.74 2.74 -14.93
C GLU A 79 -15.29 4.01 -14.18
N LEU A 80 -16.18 4.66 -13.42
CA LEU A 80 -15.87 5.89 -12.69
C LEU A 80 -15.05 5.62 -11.42
N TYR A 81 -15.11 4.41 -10.86
CA TYR A 81 -14.28 4.01 -9.72
C TYR A 81 -12.80 4.02 -10.07
N LEU A 82 -12.47 3.56 -11.28
CA LEU A 82 -11.08 3.42 -11.72
C LEU A 82 -10.54 4.72 -12.33
N LYS A 83 -11.39 5.76 -12.48
CA LYS A 83 -10.99 7.10 -12.94
C LYS A 83 -10.51 7.96 -11.77
N GLY A 84 -9.43 8.70 -12.02
CA GLY A 84 -8.82 9.67 -11.09
C GLY A 84 -7.31 9.75 -11.31
N SER A 85 -6.68 10.79 -10.80
CA SER A 85 -5.23 11.02 -10.98
C SER A 85 -4.46 10.72 -9.69
N PRO A 86 -3.16 10.41 -9.74
CA PRO A 86 -2.34 10.45 -8.55
C PRO A 86 -2.40 11.85 -7.91
N VAL A 87 -2.37 11.90 -6.59
CA VAL A 87 -2.36 13.13 -5.79
C VAL A 87 -1.15 13.09 -4.88
N ALA A 88 -0.35 14.14 -4.94
CA ALA A 88 0.80 14.33 -4.09
C ALA A 88 0.48 15.27 -2.91
N PHE A 89 1.12 15.02 -1.77
CA PHE A 89 1.03 15.85 -0.58
C PHE A 89 2.43 16.06 -0.01
N LEU A 90 2.74 17.29 0.40
CA LEU A 90 3.86 17.57 1.28
C LEU A 90 3.32 17.74 2.69
N VAL A 91 3.79 16.90 3.62
CA VAL A 91 3.31 16.84 5.01
C VAL A 91 4.45 17.16 5.96
N ASP A 92 4.20 18.06 6.91
CA ASP A 92 5.13 18.37 8.00
C ASP A 92 5.19 17.22 9.02
N THR A 93 6.39 16.75 9.37
CA THR A 93 6.59 15.57 10.24
C THR A 93 6.21 15.83 11.71
N SER A 94 6.25 17.10 12.14
CA SER A 94 6.00 17.48 13.52
C SER A 94 4.49 17.63 13.81
N SER A 95 3.84 18.49 13.04
CA SER A 95 2.42 18.84 13.13
C SER A 95 1.52 17.83 12.42
N LEU A 96 2.07 17.06 11.46
CA LEU A 96 1.36 16.14 10.57
C LEU A 96 0.29 16.86 9.72
N GLN A 97 0.48 18.16 9.47
CA GLN A 97 -0.38 18.96 8.63
C GLN A 97 0.12 18.93 7.18
N THR A 98 -0.83 18.98 6.24
CA THR A 98 -0.52 19.15 4.82
C THR A 98 -0.09 20.58 4.56
N ILE A 99 1.16 20.76 4.12
CA ILE A 99 1.71 22.05 3.67
C ILE A 99 1.20 22.36 2.27
N LYS A 100 1.25 21.36 1.38
CA LYS A 100 0.89 21.49 -0.03
C LYS A 100 0.26 20.20 -0.53
N SER A 101 -0.69 20.31 -1.46
CA SER A 101 -1.25 19.16 -2.19
C SER A 101 -1.52 19.52 -3.65
N TRP A 102 -1.26 18.61 -4.57
CA TRP A 102 -1.49 18.81 -6.00
C TRP A 102 -1.77 17.49 -6.73
N THR A 103 -2.42 17.58 -7.89
CA THR A 103 -2.65 16.43 -8.77
C THR A 103 -1.44 16.21 -9.67
N ILE A 104 -1.19 14.97 -10.07
CA ILE A 104 -0.22 14.60 -11.12
C ILE A 104 -1.02 14.28 -12.39
N PRO A 105 -1.23 15.27 -13.29
CA PRO A 105 -2.12 15.07 -14.44
C PRO A 105 -1.43 14.33 -15.59
N LYS A 106 -0.09 14.40 -15.66
CA LYS A 106 0.67 13.96 -16.83
C LYS A 106 1.24 12.56 -16.58
N MET A 107 0.73 11.60 -17.34
CA MET A 107 1.15 10.20 -17.33
C MET A 107 1.87 9.92 -18.65
N VAL A 108 3.18 9.71 -18.61
CA VAL A 108 4.02 9.59 -19.82
C VAL A 108 4.51 8.16 -19.98
N GLY A 109 4.45 7.61 -21.20
CA GLY A 109 4.98 6.26 -21.51
C GLY A 109 4.12 5.08 -21.04
N PHE A 110 2.95 5.33 -20.45
CA PHE A 110 2.03 4.27 -20.04
C PHE A 110 1.40 3.55 -21.23
N PRO A 111 1.02 2.26 -21.09
CA PRO A 111 0.39 1.49 -22.17
C PRO A 111 -0.84 2.21 -22.74
N GLN A 112 -0.87 2.47 -24.05
CA GLN A 112 -1.98 3.20 -24.69
C GLN A 112 -3.08 2.29 -25.24
N GLU A 113 -2.76 1.02 -25.49
CA GLU A 113 -3.63 0.09 -26.23
C GLU A 113 -4.66 -0.63 -25.35
N GLU A 114 -4.45 -0.66 -24.03
CA GLU A 114 -5.35 -1.32 -23.09
C GLU A 114 -6.06 -0.31 -22.19
N GLU A 115 -7.33 -0.55 -21.86
CA GLU A 115 -7.98 0.23 -20.81
C GLU A 115 -7.37 -0.15 -19.46
N TYR A 116 -6.53 0.73 -18.90
CA TYR A 116 -5.84 0.49 -17.64
C TYR A 116 -6.30 1.42 -16.51
N ALA A 117 -5.87 1.08 -15.30
CA ALA A 117 -5.87 1.97 -14.13
C ALA A 117 -4.63 1.68 -13.29
N ILE A 118 -4.23 2.64 -12.46
CA ILE A 118 -3.13 2.46 -11.50
C ILE A 118 -3.64 2.51 -10.06
N GLU A 119 -3.09 1.67 -9.20
CA GLU A 119 -3.43 1.58 -7.77
C GLU A 119 -2.18 1.35 -6.91
N ASP A 120 -2.33 1.52 -5.59
CA ASP A 120 -1.34 1.16 -4.57
C ASP A 120 0.07 1.72 -4.85
N LEU A 121 0.14 3.03 -5.05
CA LEU A 121 1.38 3.79 -5.28
C LEU A 121 2.26 3.70 -4.03
N ARG A 122 3.52 3.27 -4.18
CA ARG A 122 4.51 3.22 -3.10
C ARG A 122 5.78 3.92 -3.57
N LEU A 123 6.24 4.90 -2.82
CA LEU A 123 7.43 5.69 -3.13
C LEU A 123 8.68 5.01 -2.54
N PHE A 124 9.79 5.11 -3.25
CA PHE A 124 11.13 4.75 -2.77
C PHE A 124 12.20 5.55 -3.55
N LYS A 125 13.45 5.51 -3.08
CA LYS A 125 14.60 6.07 -3.81
C LYS A 125 15.36 4.96 -4.53
N TRP A 126 15.87 5.30 -5.70
CA TRP A 126 16.82 4.51 -6.45
C TRP A 126 17.83 5.48 -7.07
N GLY A 127 19.04 5.55 -6.51
CA GLY A 127 19.97 6.63 -6.81
C GLY A 127 19.33 8.01 -6.55
N ASP A 128 19.44 8.91 -7.51
CA ASP A 128 18.86 10.26 -7.44
C ASP A 128 17.36 10.31 -7.83
N HIS A 129 16.77 9.18 -8.18
CA HIS A 129 15.40 9.11 -8.70
C HIS A 129 14.36 8.83 -7.61
N LYS A 130 13.21 9.49 -7.72
CA LYS A 130 12.01 9.20 -6.93
C LYS A 130 11.17 8.17 -7.65
N MET A 131 11.42 6.91 -7.31
CA MET A 131 10.74 5.79 -7.94
C MET A 131 9.41 5.48 -7.25
N ILE A 132 8.50 4.94 -8.04
CA ILE A 132 7.19 4.49 -7.61
C ILE A 132 6.99 3.07 -8.09
N ASN A 133 6.76 2.16 -7.15
CA ASN A 133 6.15 0.89 -7.48
C ASN A 133 4.64 0.98 -7.32
N HIS A 134 3.92 0.53 -8.32
CA HIS A 134 2.46 0.58 -8.35
C HIS A 134 1.88 -0.61 -9.09
N THR A 135 0.58 -0.80 -8.99
CA THR A 135 -0.13 -1.83 -9.74
C THR A 135 -0.80 -1.24 -10.96
N ILE A 136 -0.52 -1.78 -12.14
CA ILE A 136 -1.32 -1.58 -13.34
C ILE A 136 -2.42 -2.65 -13.37
N ILE A 137 -3.66 -2.18 -13.49
CA ILE A 137 -4.86 -3.01 -13.62
C ILE A 137 -5.31 -2.93 -15.06
N THR A 138 -5.12 -4.01 -15.81
CA THR A 138 -5.70 -4.14 -17.14
C THR A 138 -7.15 -4.58 -17.01
N LYS A 139 -8.03 -3.93 -17.76
CA LYS A 139 -9.47 -4.18 -17.71
C LYS A 139 -9.94 -4.87 -18.98
N GLN A 140 -11.08 -5.54 -18.86
CA GLN A 140 -11.80 -6.10 -20.00
C GLN A 140 -13.31 -5.92 -19.81
N ARG A 141 -14.08 -6.02 -20.89
CA ARG A 141 -15.54 -5.97 -20.83
C ARG A 141 -16.10 -7.37 -21.10
N VAL A 142 -16.72 -7.95 -20.09
CA VAL A 142 -17.40 -9.25 -20.18
C VAL A 142 -18.90 -9.01 -20.07
N GLN A 143 -19.66 -9.38 -21.11
CA GLN A 143 -21.11 -9.18 -21.17
C GLN A 143 -21.54 -7.71 -20.89
N GLY A 144 -20.75 -6.74 -21.36
CA GLY A 144 -20.99 -5.31 -21.16
C GLY A 144 -20.59 -4.76 -19.78
N TYR A 145 -20.12 -5.60 -18.86
CA TYR A 145 -19.62 -5.19 -17.55
C TYR A 145 -18.09 -5.12 -17.52
N LEU A 146 -17.57 -4.06 -16.90
CA LEU A 146 -16.14 -3.90 -16.68
C LEU A 146 -15.66 -4.90 -15.63
N SER A 147 -14.67 -5.72 -15.99
CA SER A 147 -13.97 -6.65 -15.09
C SER A 147 -12.46 -6.43 -15.19
N ILE A 148 -11.74 -6.95 -14.20
CA ILE A 148 -10.28 -6.94 -14.18
C ILE A 148 -9.83 -8.16 -15.00
N LYS A 149 -8.95 -7.94 -15.97
CA LYS A 149 -8.28 -8.99 -16.74
C LYS A 149 -7.08 -9.50 -15.96
N SER A 150 -6.14 -8.60 -15.66
CA SER A 150 -4.91 -8.93 -14.96
C SER A 150 -4.45 -7.77 -14.08
N THR A 151 -3.52 -8.04 -13.17
CA THR A 151 -2.79 -7.01 -12.43
C THR A 151 -1.31 -7.26 -12.50
N SER A 152 -0.53 -6.21 -12.80
CA SER A 152 0.93 -6.28 -12.88
C SER A 152 1.56 -5.24 -11.95
N SER A 153 2.66 -5.62 -11.30
CA SER A 153 3.55 -4.63 -10.67
C SER A 153 4.29 -3.85 -11.75
N ALA A 154 4.42 -2.54 -11.55
CA ALA A 154 5.04 -1.62 -12.48
C ALA A 154 5.92 -0.62 -11.74
N LEU A 155 6.92 -0.10 -12.45
CA LEU A 155 7.79 0.97 -11.98
C LEU A 155 7.57 2.25 -12.79
N SER A 156 7.62 3.37 -12.10
CA SER A 156 7.55 4.70 -12.70
C SER A 156 8.37 5.68 -11.90
N GLU A 157 8.81 6.75 -12.54
CA GLU A 157 9.56 7.84 -11.91
C GLU A 157 8.65 9.06 -11.71
N LEU A 158 8.72 9.66 -10.51
CA LEU A 158 8.08 10.92 -10.20
C LEU A 158 9.00 12.09 -10.54
N ASP A 159 8.58 12.90 -11.51
CA ASP A 159 9.20 14.18 -11.81
C ASP A 159 8.41 15.30 -11.11
N ASP A 160 8.99 15.85 -10.04
CA ASP A 160 8.36 16.91 -9.25
C ASP A 160 8.27 18.23 -10.01
N ARG A 161 9.21 18.52 -10.92
CA ARG A 161 9.27 19.79 -11.65
C ARG A 161 8.12 19.86 -12.65
N ASP A 162 7.95 18.78 -13.40
CA ASP A 162 6.93 18.68 -14.45
C ASP A 162 5.61 18.08 -13.96
N GLN A 163 5.50 17.74 -12.66
CA GLN A 163 4.36 17.04 -12.06
C GLN A 163 3.91 15.86 -12.92
N THR A 164 4.89 15.04 -13.31
CA THR A 164 4.72 13.97 -14.28
C THR A 164 5.07 12.64 -13.64
N LEU A 165 4.29 11.62 -13.95
CA LEU A 165 4.63 10.23 -13.67
C LEU A 165 5.10 9.59 -14.99
N LYS A 166 6.38 9.25 -15.07
CA LYS A 166 7.01 8.64 -16.25
C LYS A 166 7.05 7.12 -16.05
N PHE A 167 6.37 6.37 -16.90
CA PHE A 167 6.42 4.91 -16.88
C PHE A 167 7.83 4.43 -17.24
N CYS A 168 8.38 3.53 -16.43
CA CYS A 168 9.70 2.96 -16.65
C CYS A 168 9.57 1.56 -17.23
N ALA A 169 8.94 0.64 -16.48
CA ALA A 169 8.87 -0.75 -16.90
C ALA A 169 7.76 -1.54 -16.20
N LEU A 170 7.38 -2.65 -16.84
CA LEU A 170 6.91 -3.84 -16.12
C LEU A 170 8.15 -4.68 -15.81
N PRO A 171 8.59 -4.79 -14.55
CA PRO A 171 9.82 -5.49 -14.21
C PRO A 171 9.80 -6.93 -14.71
N LYS A 172 10.89 -7.35 -15.36
CA LYS A 172 11.05 -8.73 -15.82
C LYS A 172 11.72 -9.54 -14.72
N ILE A 173 11.24 -10.76 -14.51
CA ILE A 173 11.75 -11.68 -13.49
C ILE A 173 12.12 -13.01 -14.14
N ASP A 174 12.95 -13.81 -13.47
CA ASP A 174 13.53 -15.06 -13.99
C ASP A 174 12.62 -16.29 -13.84
N PHE A 175 11.32 -16.07 -13.65
CA PHE A 175 10.29 -17.11 -13.58
C PHE A 175 8.95 -16.59 -14.12
N GLU A 176 8.01 -17.51 -14.35
CA GLU A 176 6.69 -17.15 -14.88
C GLU A 176 5.87 -16.34 -13.87
N ARG A 177 5.32 -15.21 -14.33
CA ARG A 177 4.44 -14.35 -13.52
C ARG A 177 3.03 -14.93 -13.47
N GLN A 178 2.35 -14.69 -12.36
CA GLN A 178 0.92 -14.94 -12.25
C GLN A 178 0.14 -13.84 -12.99
N GLU A 179 -1.13 -14.11 -13.31
CA GLU A 179 -2.02 -13.11 -13.91
C GLU A 179 -2.35 -11.96 -12.94
N PHE A 180 -2.27 -12.23 -11.63
CA PHE A 180 -2.63 -11.28 -10.57
C PHE A 180 -1.47 -11.02 -9.62
N GLU A 181 -0.54 -10.18 -10.07
CA GLU A 181 0.62 -9.74 -9.29
C GLU A 181 0.32 -8.44 -8.54
N LYS A 182 0.54 -8.43 -7.23
CA LYS A 182 0.42 -7.26 -6.35
C LYS A 182 1.43 -7.35 -5.20
N ASN A 183 1.59 -6.24 -4.46
CA ASN A 183 2.35 -6.18 -3.21
C ASN A 183 3.84 -6.49 -3.34
N TRP A 184 4.43 -6.28 -4.52
CA TRP A 184 5.88 -6.27 -4.68
C TRP A 184 6.44 -5.00 -4.05
N VAL A 185 7.56 -5.10 -3.35
CA VAL A 185 8.18 -3.96 -2.64
C VAL A 185 9.67 -3.87 -2.90
N TYR A 186 10.23 -2.67 -2.81
CA TYR A 186 11.56 -2.35 -3.29
C TYR A 186 12.37 -1.60 -2.25
N ALA A 187 13.68 -1.86 -2.23
CA ALA A 187 14.64 -1.04 -1.51
C ALA A 187 16.01 -1.11 -2.19
N GLU A 188 16.77 -0.04 -2.05
CA GLU A 188 18.16 0.03 -2.47
C GLU A 188 19.09 -0.46 -1.36
N LYS A 189 20.11 -1.24 -1.74
CA LYS A 189 21.20 -1.66 -0.85
C LYS A 189 22.51 -1.64 -1.63
N GLU A 190 23.50 -0.85 -1.18
CA GLU A 190 24.85 -0.85 -1.78
C GLU A 190 24.79 -0.70 -3.32
N GLU A 191 24.05 0.31 -3.81
CA GLU A 191 23.85 0.56 -5.24
C GLU A 191 23.20 -0.60 -6.02
N GLN A 192 22.50 -1.50 -5.32
CA GLN A 192 21.72 -2.58 -5.93
C GLN A 192 20.24 -2.45 -5.55
N LEU A 193 19.37 -2.42 -6.55
CA LEU A 193 17.92 -2.43 -6.35
C LEU A 193 17.44 -3.85 -6.06
N LEU A 194 16.87 -4.04 -4.89
CA LEU A 194 16.26 -5.30 -4.47
C LEU A 194 14.73 -5.24 -4.61
N LEU A 195 14.17 -6.37 -5.02
CA LEU A 195 12.74 -6.60 -5.18
C LEU A 195 12.30 -7.75 -4.27
N TRP A 196 11.43 -7.48 -3.31
CA TRP A 196 10.74 -8.50 -2.52
C TRP A 196 9.44 -8.86 -3.23
N TYR A 197 9.41 -10.08 -3.79
CA TYR A 197 8.30 -10.57 -4.59
C TYR A 197 7.20 -11.20 -3.72
N SER A 198 7.57 -12.03 -2.74
CA SER A 198 6.62 -12.74 -1.88
C SER A 198 7.15 -13.02 -0.48
N VAL A 199 6.25 -13.09 0.51
CA VAL A 199 6.58 -13.43 1.91
C VAL A 199 6.65 -14.94 2.12
N ASN A 200 5.78 -15.70 1.45
CA ASN A 200 5.66 -17.15 1.61
C ASN A 200 5.29 -17.83 0.27
N PRO A 201 6.22 -18.52 -0.43
CA PRO A 201 7.65 -18.65 -0.08
C PRO A 201 8.33 -17.28 -0.06
N TYR A 202 9.39 -17.14 0.73
CA TYR A 202 10.13 -15.88 0.80
C TYR A 202 11.04 -15.75 -0.41
N ARG A 203 10.77 -14.74 -1.24
CA ARG A 203 11.48 -14.55 -2.50
C ARG A 203 11.94 -13.10 -2.66
N VAL A 204 13.25 -12.96 -2.89
CA VAL A 204 13.91 -11.68 -3.13
C VAL A 204 14.73 -11.78 -4.42
N LEU A 205 14.61 -10.76 -5.26
CA LEU A 205 15.34 -10.64 -6.51
C LEU A 205 16.24 -9.40 -6.45
N ALA A 206 17.32 -9.43 -7.23
CA ALA A 206 18.21 -8.30 -7.44
C ALA A 206 18.13 -7.84 -8.89
N LEU A 207 18.16 -6.52 -9.11
CA LEU A 207 18.30 -5.95 -10.44
C LEU A 207 19.64 -6.41 -11.06
N GLN A 208 19.59 -6.78 -12.34
CA GLN A 208 20.75 -7.23 -13.12
C GLN A 208 20.99 -6.34 -14.34
N ASP A 209 19.94 -5.71 -14.85
CA ASP A 209 19.97 -4.81 -16.00
C ASP A 209 18.96 -3.71 -15.78
N GLU A 210 19.47 -2.50 -15.54
CA GLU A 210 18.70 -1.31 -15.23
C GLU A 210 17.93 -0.76 -16.44
N GLU A 211 18.48 -0.88 -17.65
CA GLU A 211 17.84 -0.38 -18.88
C GLU A 211 16.50 -1.07 -19.12
N ASN A 212 16.46 -2.38 -18.85
CA ASN A 212 15.27 -3.21 -19.07
C ASN A 212 14.50 -3.55 -17.79
N PHE A 213 14.98 -3.12 -16.62
CA PHE A 213 14.49 -3.55 -15.31
C PHE A 213 14.36 -5.09 -15.21
N ASN A 214 15.42 -5.79 -15.56
CA ASN A 214 15.50 -7.25 -15.41
C ASN A 214 16.01 -7.61 -14.01
N PHE A 215 15.25 -8.44 -13.32
CA PHE A 215 15.55 -8.94 -11.98
C PHE A 215 15.82 -10.44 -12.02
N LYS A 216 16.77 -10.88 -11.18
CA LYS A 216 17.11 -12.29 -11.00
C LYS A 216 16.94 -12.70 -9.55
N THR A 217 16.41 -13.90 -9.34
CA THR A 217 16.19 -14.47 -8.01
C THR A 217 17.52 -14.60 -7.27
N ARG A 218 17.61 -13.96 -6.11
CA ARG A 218 18.73 -14.02 -5.17
C ARG A 218 18.41 -14.95 -4.00
N ILE A 219 17.18 -14.89 -3.52
CA ILE A 219 16.68 -15.70 -2.40
C ILE A 219 15.36 -16.32 -2.83
N HIS A 220 15.24 -17.63 -2.63
CA HIS A 220 13.98 -18.35 -2.74
C HIS A 220 13.96 -19.48 -1.72
N GLN A 221 13.28 -19.25 -0.61
CA GLN A 221 13.24 -20.21 0.48
C GLN A 221 11.86 -20.29 1.13
N GLN A 222 11.52 -21.50 1.57
CA GLN A 222 10.35 -21.70 2.42
C GLN A 222 10.72 -21.27 3.85
N LEU A 223 10.03 -20.26 4.36
CA LEU A 223 10.15 -19.90 5.78
C LEU A 223 9.28 -20.84 6.62
N SER A 224 9.66 -20.98 7.88
CA SER A 224 8.88 -21.63 8.92
C SER A 224 8.46 -20.61 9.97
N GLY A 225 7.70 -21.07 10.98
CA GLY A 225 7.32 -20.23 12.11
C GLY A 225 6.24 -19.20 11.77
N LYS A 226 6.18 -18.17 12.60
CA LYS A 226 5.03 -17.26 12.67
C LYS A 226 4.84 -16.41 11.42
N ILE A 227 5.91 -16.13 10.68
CA ILE A 227 5.85 -15.27 9.49
C ILE A 227 4.97 -15.86 8.36
N THR A 228 4.78 -17.18 8.33
CA THR A 228 4.01 -17.88 7.30
C THR A 228 2.49 -17.71 7.45
N ASP A 229 2.00 -17.58 8.68
CA ASP A 229 0.60 -17.33 9.03
C ASP A 229 0.51 -16.61 10.39
N PRO A 230 0.89 -15.31 10.46
CA PRO A 230 1.04 -14.62 11.73
C PRO A 230 -0.27 -14.38 12.47
N GLY A 231 -1.41 -14.43 11.76
CA GLY A 231 -2.75 -14.34 12.30
C GLY A 231 -3.42 -15.68 12.59
N GLY A 232 -2.89 -16.80 12.09
CA GLY A 232 -3.57 -18.09 12.10
C GLY A 232 -4.84 -18.08 11.25
N PHE A 233 -4.88 -17.30 10.16
CA PHE A 233 -6.07 -17.12 9.33
C PHE A 233 -6.08 -18.03 8.10
N GLY A 234 -4.96 -18.69 7.78
CA GLY A 234 -4.85 -19.53 6.59
C GLY A 234 -5.00 -18.78 5.26
N THR A 235 -4.83 -17.44 5.27
CA THR A 235 -4.87 -16.63 4.05
C THR A 235 -3.48 -16.14 3.67
N MET A 236 -3.29 -15.73 2.42
CA MET A 236 -2.02 -15.18 1.93
C MET A 236 -1.50 -14.03 2.81
N VAL A 237 -0.20 -14.09 3.12
CA VAL A 237 0.56 -13.02 3.75
C VAL A 237 1.26 -12.21 2.65
N SER A 238 1.13 -10.89 2.70
CA SER A 238 1.64 -10.01 1.65
C SER A 238 2.40 -8.84 2.24
N PHE A 239 3.39 -8.31 1.51
CA PHE A 239 4.01 -7.05 1.88
C PHE A 239 3.00 -5.90 1.78
N SER A 240 3.20 -4.90 2.63
CA SER A 240 2.34 -3.73 2.74
C SER A 240 3.11 -2.47 2.36
N THR A 241 4.36 -2.35 2.84
CA THR A 241 5.23 -1.18 2.68
C THR A 241 6.55 -1.56 2.04
N ASN A 242 7.23 -0.60 1.41
CA ASN A 242 8.66 -0.74 1.10
C ASN A 242 9.47 -0.91 2.41
N PRO A 243 10.57 -1.68 2.39
CA PRO A 243 11.50 -1.70 3.51
C PRO A 243 12.06 -0.30 3.76
N ILE A 244 12.19 0.08 5.03
CA ILE A 244 12.86 1.33 5.44
C ILE A 244 13.96 1.02 6.44
N ASP A 245 14.96 1.89 6.55
CA ASP A 245 15.97 1.77 7.59
C ASP A 245 15.33 1.87 8.99
N PHE A 246 15.54 0.83 9.78
CA PHE A 246 15.10 0.77 11.17
C PHE A 246 16.23 1.09 12.12
N ASP A 247 17.34 0.37 11.97
CA ASP A 247 18.61 0.59 12.67
C ASP A 247 19.77 0.26 11.71
N GLU A 248 21.00 0.16 12.22
CA GLU A 248 22.18 -0.16 11.43
C GLU A 248 22.14 -1.55 10.79
N LYS A 249 21.47 -2.51 11.43
CA LYS A 249 21.44 -3.94 11.06
C LYS A 249 20.17 -4.35 10.34
N HIS A 250 19.07 -3.61 10.53
CA HIS A 250 17.76 -4.05 10.11
C HIS A 250 17.03 -3.03 9.25
N TRP A 251 16.30 -3.55 8.26
CA TRP A 251 15.17 -2.86 7.67
C TRP A 251 13.88 -3.23 8.39
N LEU A 252 12.96 -2.28 8.49
CA LEU A 252 11.58 -2.50 8.90
C LEU A 252 10.70 -2.62 7.66
N VAL A 253 9.89 -3.69 7.60
CA VAL A 253 8.82 -3.85 6.62
C VAL A 253 7.51 -4.19 7.33
N ILE A 254 6.39 -3.71 6.79
CA ILE A 254 5.07 -4.11 7.26
C ILE A 254 4.51 -5.16 6.32
N ILE A 255 4.07 -6.28 6.89
CA ILE A 255 3.30 -7.30 6.20
C ILE A 255 1.85 -7.26 6.67
N HIS A 256 0.95 -7.76 5.84
CA HIS A 256 -0.45 -7.87 6.17
C HIS A 256 -1.04 -9.23 5.80
N GLN A 257 -2.11 -9.56 6.49
CA GLN A 257 -2.98 -10.69 6.22
C GLN A 257 -4.43 -10.22 6.40
N PHE A 258 -5.39 -10.86 5.73
CA PHE A 258 -6.79 -10.51 5.90
C PHE A 258 -7.61 -11.65 6.51
N LYS A 259 -8.51 -11.30 7.43
CA LYS A 259 -9.56 -12.21 7.91
C LYS A 259 -10.85 -11.91 7.15
N LYS A 260 -11.50 -12.93 6.59
CA LYS A 260 -12.85 -12.76 6.02
C LYS A 260 -13.86 -12.52 7.14
N LYS A 261 -14.66 -11.47 7.02
CA LYS A 261 -15.80 -11.16 7.89
C LYS A 261 -17.04 -10.88 7.05
N ILE A 262 -18.21 -10.87 7.68
CA ILE A 262 -19.48 -10.51 7.02
C ILE A 262 -19.42 -9.10 6.41
N THR A 263 -18.64 -8.20 7.02
CA THR A 263 -18.46 -6.82 6.54
C THR A 263 -17.40 -6.69 5.43
N GLY A 264 -16.80 -7.79 4.97
CA GLY A 264 -15.74 -7.82 3.97
C GLY A 264 -14.38 -8.26 4.54
N ARG A 265 -13.30 -7.74 3.94
CA ARG A 265 -11.93 -8.06 4.38
C ARG A 265 -11.57 -7.25 5.61
N TRP A 266 -10.99 -7.92 6.59
CA TRP A 266 -10.43 -7.31 7.78
C TRP A 266 -8.91 -7.45 7.77
N TYR A 267 -8.22 -6.35 7.48
CA TYR A 267 -6.76 -6.34 7.36
C TYR A 267 -6.08 -6.27 8.73
N VAL A 268 -5.02 -7.04 8.90
CA VAL A 268 -4.21 -7.13 10.13
C VAL A 268 -2.75 -7.01 9.73
N HIS A 269 -1.97 -6.21 10.45
CA HIS A 269 -0.61 -5.84 10.04
C HIS A 269 0.38 -6.13 11.15
N TRP A 270 1.53 -6.67 10.76
CA TRP A 270 2.67 -6.94 11.62
C TRP A 270 3.90 -6.23 11.07
N ALA A 271 4.74 -5.74 11.98
CA ALA A 271 6.08 -5.31 11.65
C ALA A 271 7.02 -6.53 11.61
N VAL A 272 7.93 -6.54 10.65
CA VAL A 272 8.98 -7.54 10.45
C VAL A 272 10.31 -6.80 10.30
N LEU A 273 11.35 -7.29 10.99
CA LEU A 273 12.72 -6.86 10.76
C LEU A 273 13.41 -7.81 9.81
N ILE A 274 14.04 -7.25 8.79
CA ILE A 274 14.88 -7.94 7.82
C ILE A 274 16.32 -7.57 8.12
N ASP A 275 17.17 -8.57 8.35
CA ASP A 275 18.60 -8.36 8.52
C ASP A 275 19.22 -7.89 7.19
N LYS A 276 19.94 -6.77 7.22
CA LYS A 276 20.48 -6.13 6.01
C LYS A 276 21.59 -6.97 5.37
N ALA A 277 22.37 -7.72 6.17
CA ALA A 277 23.48 -8.50 5.66
C ALA A 277 22.99 -9.73 4.87
N THR A 278 22.04 -10.47 5.44
CA THR A 278 21.48 -11.70 4.89
C THR A 278 20.27 -11.48 3.99
N VAL A 279 19.59 -10.33 4.13
CA VAL A 279 18.33 -10.01 3.45
C VAL A 279 17.18 -10.96 3.87
N LEU A 280 17.34 -11.64 5.00
CA LEU A 280 16.37 -12.57 5.57
C LEU A 280 15.56 -11.92 6.71
N PRO A 281 14.28 -12.28 6.86
CA PRO A 281 13.50 -11.80 7.99
C PRO A 281 13.97 -12.52 9.25
N VAL A 282 14.24 -11.76 10.31
CA VAL A 282 14.81 -12.28 11.57
C VAL A 282 13.87 -12.11 12.77
N GLN A 283 13.03 -11.09 12.76
CA GLN A 283 12.07 -10.84 13.83
C GLN A 283 10.71 -10.40 13.28
N ILE A 284 9.65 -10.74 14.02
CA ILE A 284 8.28 -10.31 13.75
C ILE A 284 7.63 -9.87 15.04
N THR A 285 6.74 -8.89 14.97
CA THR A 285 5.96 -8.48 16.15
C THR A 285 5.09 -9.61 16.72
N SER A 286 5.11 -9.76 18.04
CA SER A 286 4.36 -10.78 18.81
C SER A 286 2.85 -10.62 18.69
N LYS A 287 2.37 -9.42 18.35
CA LYS A 287 0.97 -9.10 18.08
C LYS A 287 0.87 -8.08 16.95
N PRO A 288 -0.31 -7.96 16.30
CA PRO A 288 -0.50 -6.95 15.27
C PRO A 288 -0.22 -5.54 15.78
N ILE A 289 0.47 -4.73 14.98
CA ILE A 289 0.69 -3.31 15.26
C ILE A 289 -0.50 -2.46 14.81
N PHE A 290 -1.25 -2.93 13.81
CA PHE A 290 -2.48 -2.34 13.32
C PHE A 290 -3.50 -3.42 12.96
N THR A 291 -4.77 -3.07 13.11
CA THR A 291 -5.89 -3.88 12.61
C THR A 291 -6.88 -2.97 11.88
N GLY A 292 -7.73 -3.56 11.07
CA GLY A 292 -8.88 -2.90 10.45
C GLY A 292 -9.92 -2.38 11.46
N ALA A 293 -9.76 -2.68 12.75
CA ALA A 293 -10.62 -2.13 13.80
C ALA A 293 -10.53 -0.61 13.78
N GLY A 294 -11.67 0.03 13.60
CA GLY A 294 -11.75 1.47 13.71
C GLY A 294 -11.37 2.25 12.46
N ALA A 295 -11.20 1.59 11.31
CA ALA A 295 -11.01 2.27 10.02
C ALA A 295 -12.15 3.28 9.76
N ARG A 296 -11.80 4.47 9.27
CA ARG A 296 -12.77 5.42 8.71
C ARG A 296 -13.34 4.87 7.40
N GLY A 297 -14.43 5.49 6.95
CA GLY A 297 -15.08 5.12 5.69
C GLY A 297 -16.18 4.07 5.85
N ARG A 298 -16.62 3.53 4.70
CA ARG A 298 -17.82 2.69 4.62
C ARG A 298 -17.54 1.18 4.68
N VAL A 299 -16.27 0.77 4.66
CA VAL A 299 -15.86 -0.64 4.78
C VAL A 299 -15.13 -0.84 6.12
N PRO A 300 -15.86 -1.14 7.20
CA PRO A 300 -15.26 -1.47 8.49
C PRO A 300 -14.32 -2.65 8.32
N GLY A 301 -13.10 -2.55 8.84
CA GLY A 301 -12.07 -3.58 8.67
C GLY A 301 -11.08 -3.30 7.53
N CYS A 302 -11.38 -2.37 6.62
CA CYS A 302 -10.44 -1.98 5.57
C CYS A 302 -9.57 -0.79 6.04
N ARG A 303 -8.46 -1.11 6.69
CA ARG A 303 -7.34 -0.19 6.89
C ARG A 303 -6.13 -0.85 6.26
N TYR A 304 -5.45 -0.16 5.37
CA TYR A 304 -4.28 -0.67 4.69
C TYR A 304 -3.08 0.22 4.99
N ILE A 305 -2.09 -0.31 5.72
CA ILE A 305 -0.83 0.42 5.97
C ILE A 305 0.00 0.38 4.69
N SER A 306 -0.05 1.45 3.89
CA SER A 306 0.56 1.47 2.56
C SER A 306 2.00 1.98 2.56
N SER A 307 2.38 2.77 3.56
CA SER A 307 3.77 3.23 3.72
C SER A 307 4.10 3.54 5.18
N VAL A 308 5.40 3.51 5.47
CA VAL A 308 5.98 3.89 6.75
C VAL A 308 7.25 4.70 6.48
N VAL A 309 7.52 5.69 7.31
CA VAL A 309 8.81 6.42 7.32
C VAL A 309 9.30 6.55 8.76
N LYS A 310 10.61 6.52 8.94
CA LYS A 310 11.27 6.80 10.21
C LYS A 310 11.63 8.29 10.26
N VAL A 311 11.25 8.96 11.34
CA VAL A 311 11.62 10.35 11.63
C VAL A 311 12.15 10.38 13.05
N ARG A 312 13.47 10.53 13.20
CA ARG A 312 14.15 10.48 14.50
C ARG A 312 13.82 9.18 15.27
N ASP A 313 13.22 9.30 16.45
CA ASP A 313 12.80 8.21 17.35
C ASP A 313 11.36 7.72 17.10
N GLU A 314 10.73 8.18 16.01
CA GLU A 314 9.33 7.89 15.69
C GLU A 314 9.17 7.22 14.32
N LEU A 315 8.11 6.44 14.20
CA LEU A 315 7.62 5.87 12.95
C LEU A 315 6.27 6.52 12.60
N LEU A 316 6.17 7.04 11.39
CA LEU A 316 4.93 7.56 10.82
C LEU A 316 4.33 6.51 9.88
N PHE A 317 3.18 5.97 10.27
CA PHE A 317 2.44 4.97 9.50
C PHE A 317 1.33 5.64 8.72
N PHE A 318 1.46 5.65 7.40
CA PHE A 318 0.43 6.16 6.51
C PHE A 318 -0.47 5.02 6.02
N ALA A 319 -1.76 5.29 5.97
CA ALA A 319 -2.75 4.28 5.68
C ALA A 319 -3.89 4.79 4.81
N GLY A 320 -4.35 3.93 3.91
CA GLY A 320 -5.69 4.02 3.34
C GLY A 320 -6.73 3.50 4.32
N GLU A 321 -7.76 4.28 4.61
CA GLU A 321 -8.90 3.81 5.42
C GLU A 321 -10.19 3.81 4.60
N GLY A 322 -10.83 2.64 4.51
CA GLY A 322 -12.10 2.42 3.82
C GLY A 322 -12.05 2.75 2.33
N ASP A 323 -10.87 2.71 1.72
CA ASP A 323 -10.57 3.09 0.33
C ASP A 323 -11.02 4.52 -0.04
N VAL A 324 -11.02 5.44 0.92
CA VAL A 324 -11.44 6.83 0.67
C VAL A 324 -10.68 7.90 1.48
N TYR A 325 -9.91 7.49 2.50
CA TYR A 325 -9.11 8.40 3.33
C TYR A 325 -7.63 8.09 3.22
N VAL A 326 -6.80 9.13 3.36
CA VAL A 326 -5.40 9.02 3.80
C VAL A 326 -5.31 9.43 5.26
N THR A 327 -4.69 8.59 6.07
CA THR A 327 -4.43 8.88 7.48
C THR A 327 -2.99 8.62 7.86
N VAL A 328 -2.53 9.25 8.93
CA VAL A 328 -1.21 9.03 9.52
C VAL A 328 -1.36 8.70 11.01
N THR A 329 -0.62 7.72 11.48
CA THR A 329 -0.48 7.37 12.91
C THR A 329 0.99 7.40 13.28
N LYS A 330 1.31 8.11 14.36
CA LYS A 330 2.66 8.22 14.90
C LYS A 330 2.83 7.20 16.02
N LYS A 331 3.97 6.51 16.06
CA LYS A 331 4.36 5.64 17.17
C LYS A 331 5.84 5.84 17.47
N LYS A 332 6.22 5.79 18.74
CA LYS A 332 7.63 5.75 19.11
C LYS A 332 8.25 4.41 18.73
N ILE A 333 9.50 4.42 18.32
CA ILE A 333 10.24 3.20 17.96
C ILE A 333 10.24 2.21 19.14
N ILE A 334 10.49 2.68 20.36
CA ILE A 334 10.52 1.85 21.57
C ILE A 334 9.21 1.09 21.83
N GLU A 335 8.06 1.64 21.42
CA GLU A 335 6.77 0.96 21.54
C GLU A 335 6.67 -0.25 20.61
N ILE A 336 7.31 -0.19 19.44
CA ILE A 336 7.35 -1.27 18.46
C ILE A 336 8.44 -2.28 18.82
N GLU A 337 9.62 -1.81 19.25
CA GLU A 337 10.76 -2.65 19.60
C GLU A 337 10.40 -3.71 20.66
N SER A 338 9.68 -3.28 21.70
CA SER A 338 9.21 -4.16 22.77
C SER A 338 8.30 -5.30 22.31
N LEU A 339 7.82 -5.28 21.07
CA LEU A 339 6.94 -6.29 20.51
C LEU A 339 7.67 -7.35 19.70
N PHE A 340 8.92 -7.13 19.27
CA PHE A 340 9.60 -8.08 18.40
C PHE A 340 9.93 -9.39 19.12
N THR A 341 9.70 -10.48 18.40
CA THR A 341 10.11 -11.84 18.76
C THR A 341 10.86 -12.44 17.58
N PRO A 342 11.82 -13.35 17.80
CA PRO A 342 12.41 -14.15 16.72
C PRO A 342 11.32 -14.84 15.88
N ILE A 343 11.60 -15.02 14.59
CA ILE A 343 10.71 -15.69 13.62
C ILE A 343 10.70 -17.20 13.77
#